data_AF-A0A093YVA3-F1
#
_entry.id   AF-A0A093YVA3-F1
#
_cell.length_a   1.000
_cell.length_b   1.000
_cell.length_c   1.000
_cell.angle_alpha   90.00
_cell.angle_beta   90.00
_cell.angle_gamma   90.00
#
_symmetry.space_group_name_H-M   'P 1'
#
loop_
_entity.id
_entity.type
_entity.pdbx_description
1 polymer ?
#
loop_
_entity_poly.entity_id
_entity_poly.type
_entity_poly.pdbx_seq_one_letter_code
_entity_poly.pdbx_strand_id
1 'polypeptide(L)'
;MFPLLDTPTPRPSAAATWVDSVVTPQTANTSRSRRSLPQLAQLAKTSNTYLTSTVLHLRDGLTSNQRLAAQQRAENIHLVTQRLRDATRVEEWRAAARELDILEGNDAWKTDNETSEFDAPLIQARLDLLNEARASGDVRRMLYLVRTSLSRGLGGMGNVELYQHSHVGTKDLIESYIDATIETIQKLARTEDKALPAGLDTKDLMEQVVLARQAFGRSALLLSGGATLGMYHIGVLKALFEEKLLPRIISGASAGSIVCSVLCTRTDEEIPDVLEGFPHGNLAVFEEQDREEGALEHVARLLTDGAWIDIKHLTQVMQELLGDMTFQEAYNRTRRILNICVSPSSIYELPRLLNYITSPNVLIWSAVAASCSVPFVFSSAHILAKNPVTGEHSPWNPTPLRWIDGSVDNDLPMTSLAEMFNVNHFIVSQVNPHIVPFLSSSAPSLAQPSAFKLNSHLSPLLGPLTRLAKSEALHRLYVLAQLGVLPNICNKARNMLSQKYSGDITILPRVEYRDFVAILKNPSPGFMVRACEAGERATWPLLGRVRNHCSVELELDRAVAELRARAVFGKADGEGHGHVTHKKSGRPVVDRSCTSVT
;
A
#
# COMPACT_ATOMS: atom_id res chain seq x y z
N MET A 1 1.54 27.81 -63.94
CA MET A 1 1.43 26.72 -64.94
C MET A 1 0.18 25.92 -64.62
N PHE A 2 -0.88 26.10 -65.43
CA PHE A 2 -2.01 25.16 -65.60
C PHE A 2 -1.52 23.87 -66.29
N PRO A 3 -2.34 22.79 -66.51
CA PRO A 3 -3.79 22.58 -66.32
C PRO A 3 -4.15 21.27 -65.54
N LEU A 4 -5.34 20.99 -64.97
CA LEU A 4 -6.76 20.96 -65.43
C LEU A 4 -7.18 19.66 -66.16
N LEU A 5 -8.41 19.19 -65.83
CA LEU A 5 -9.32 18.19 -66.46
C LEU A 5 -9.29 16.76 -65.84
N ASP A 6 -10.37 16.07 -65.45
CA ASP A 6 -11.80 16.18 -65.79
C ASP A 6 -12.75 15.56 -64.72
N THR A 7 -13.96 16.10 -64.63
CA THR A 7 -15.19 15.60 -63.94
C THR A 7 -16.02 14.64 -64.86
N PRO A 8 -17.25 14.11 -64.58
CA PRO A 8 -18.13 14.10 -63.40
C PRO A 8 -18.83 12.73 -63.05
N THR A 9 -19.62 12.76 -61.96
CA THR A 9 -20.71 11.91 -61.38
C THR A 9 -21.67 11.13 -62.32
N PRO A 10 -22.47 10.10 -61.90
CA PRO A 10 -23.39 10.11 -60.72
C PRO A 10 -23.72 8.79 -59.94
N ARG A 11 -24.39 9.00 -58.79
CA ARG A 11 -25.04 8.11 -57.78
C ARG A 11 -26.31 7.36 -58.31
N PRO A 12 -27.14 6.62 -57.52
CA PRO A 12 -27.03 5.97 -56.17
C PRO A 12 -27.63 4.53 -56.09
N SER A 13 -27.78 4.01 -54.84
CA SER A 13 -28.67 2.92 -54.33
C SER A 13 -27.94 1.60 -54.04
N ALA A 14 -28.26 0.79 -53.03
CA ALA A 14 -29.32 0.78 -52.02
C ALA A 14 -28.83 0.03 -50.76
N ALA A 15 -29.50 0.26 -49.64
CA ALA A 15 -29.33 -0.44 -48.37
C ALA A 15 -29.83 -1.89 -48.42
N ALA A 16 -29.23 -2.80 -47.65
CA ALA A 16 -29.94 -3.96 -47.11
C ALA A 16 -29.25 -4.49 -45.84
N THR A 17 -30.09 -4.64 -44.83
CA THR A 17 -29.89 -5.02 -43.45
C THR A 17 -29.83 -6.54 -43.24
N TRP A 18 -29.11 -6.93 -42.19
CA TRP A 18 -29.15 -8.23 -41.53
C TRP A 18 -30.53 -8.58 -40.98
N VAL A 19 -31.04 -9.80 -41.24
CA VAL A 19 -31.73 -10.71 -40.30
C VAL A 19 -31.78 -12.10 -40.96
N ASP A 20 -31.22 -13.13 -40.32
CA ASP A 20 -31.50 -14.54 -40.68
C ASP A 20 -32.19 -15.23 -39.50
N SER A 21 -33.37 -15.78 -39.79
CA SER A 21 -34.25 -16.51 -38.88
C SER A 21 -34.38 -17.97 -39.32
N VAL A 22 -34.05 -18.85 -38.36
CA VAL A 22 -34.52 -20.22 -38.10
C VAL A 22 -35.52 -20.85 -39.09
N VAL A 23 -35.17 -22.01 -39.66
CA VAL A 23 -36.11 -23.15 -39.88
C VAL A 23 -35.34 -24.49 -39.88
N THR A 24 -35.73 -25.40 -38.98
CA THR A 24 -35.46 -26.86 -39.00
C THR A 24 -36.37 -27.59 -39.99
N PRO A 25 -35.98 -28.79 -40.46
CA PRO A 25 -36.97 -29.87 -40.48
C PRO A 25 -36.45 -31.24 -40.01
N GLN A 26 -37.31 -31.94 -39.29
CA GLN A 26 -37.30 -33.40 -39.13
C GLN A 26 -38.13 -34.04 -40.25
N THR A 27 -37.76 -35.23 -40.75
CA THR A 27 -38.51 -36.51 -40.55
C THR A 27 -37.97 -37.66 -41.44
N ALA A 28 -37.63 -38.76 -40.75
CA ALA A 28 -37.96 -40.18 -40.96
C ALA A 28 -37.71 -40.98 -42.28
N ASN A 29 -36.93 -42.06 -42.08
CA ASN A 29 -37.09 -43.47 -42.50
C ASN A 29 -37.03 -43.92 -43.98
N THR A 30 -36.05 -44.79 -44.28
CA THR A 30 -36.27 -46.22 -44.60
C THR A 30 -34.94 -46.99 -44.72
N SER A 31 -35.00 -48.29 -44.48
CA SER A 31 -33.90 -49.23 -44.28
C SER A 31 -33.45 -49.95 -45.56
N ARG A 32 -32.15 -50.20 -45.74
CA ARG A 32 -31.53 -51.54 -45.92
C ARG A 32 -30.06 -51.49 -46.36
N SER A 33 -29.35 -52.51 -45.89
CA SER A 33 -28.06 -53.08 -46.34
C SER A 33 -26.77 -52.52 -45.73
N ARG A 34 -26.42 -53.09 -44.57
CA ARG A 34 -25.04 -53.21 -44.07
C ARG A 34 -24.26 -54.19 -44.95
N ARG A 35 -23.13 -53.76 -45.54
CA ARG A 35 -21.93 -54.59 -45.71
C ARG A 35 -20.67 -53.78 -45.42
N SER A 36 -20.01 -54.18 -44.32
CA SER A 36 -18.56 -54.12 -44.05
C SER A 36 -17.76 -52.84 -44.37
N LEU A 37 -17.71 -51.87 -43.44
CA LEU A 37 -16.67 -50.83 -43.38
C LEU A 37 -16.19 -50.42 -41.95
N PRO A 38 -16.03 -51.29 -40.92
CA PRO A 38 -15.38 -50.85 -39.68
C PRO A 38 -13.86 -50.67 -39.81
N GLN A 39 -13.20 -51.48 -40.65
CA GLN A 39 -11.73 -51.57 -40.70
C GLN A 39 -11.06 -50.45 -41.52
N LEU A 40 -11.67 -50.01 -42.64
CA LEU A 40 -11.13 -48.91 -43.45
C LEU A 40 -11.35 -47.53 -42.80
N ALA A 41 -12.43 -47.34 -42.05
CA ALA A 41 -12.66 -46.11 -41.28
C ALA A 41 -11.71 -45.98 -40.08
N GLN A 42 -11.33 -47.10 -39.46
CA GLN A 42 -10.27 -47.12 -38.44
C GLN A 42 -8.90 -46.84 -39.06
N LEU A 43 -8.57 -47.46 -40.20
CA LEU A 43 -7.30 -47.23 -40.91
C LEU A 43 -7.17 -45.78 -41.42
N ALA A 44 -8.23 -45.21 -41.98
CA ALA A 44 -8.26 -43.81 -42.44
C ALA A 44 -8.19 -42.81 -41.28
N LYS A 45 -8.81 -43.12 -40.13
CA LYS A 45 -8.64 -42.32 -38.91
C LYS A 45 -7.20 -42.39 -38.40
N THR A 46 -6.60 -43.58 -38.35
CA THR A 46 -5.20 -43.73 -37.90
C THR A 46 -4.23 -42.98 -38.82
N SER A 47 -4.34 -43.14 -40.15
CA SER A 47 -3.43 -42.47 -41.08
C SER A 47 -3.58 -40.94 -41.07
N ASN A 48 -4.80 -40.42 -40.88
CA ASN A 48 -5.02 -38.98 -40.73
C ASN A 48 -4.42 -38.44 -39.42
N THR A 49 -4.50 -39.19 -38.32
CA THR A 49 -3.85 -38.82 -37.04
C THR A 49 -2.32 -38.83 -37.17
N TYR A 50 -1.73 -39.79 -37.88
CA TYR A 50 -0.28 -39.83 -38.13
C TYR A 50 0.21 -38.72 -39.06
N LEU A 51 -0.54 -38.40 -40.12
CA LEU A 51 -0.17 -37.30 -41.01
C LEU A 51 -0.30 -35.94 -40.30
N THR A 52 -1.37 -35.75 -39.52
CA THR A 52 -1.56 -34.53 -38.73
C THR A 52 -0.48 -34.41 -37.64
N SER A 53 -0.10 -35.51 -36.98
CA SER A 53 0.98 -35.49 -35.99
C SER A 53 2.34 -35.21 -36.62
N THR A 54 2.61 -35.73 -37.83
CA THR A 54 3.88 -35.51 -38.54
C THR A 54 3.99 -34.08 -39.07
N VAL A 55 2.91 -33.50 -39.61
CA VAL A 55 2.87 -32.11 -40.06
C VAL A 55 3.05 -31.13 -38.88
N LEU A 56 2.40 -31.39 -37.75
CA LEU A 56 2.57 -30.59 -36.54
C LEU A 56 3.97 -30.76 -35.91
N HIS A 57 4.56 -31.95 -36.01
CA HIS A 57 5.95 -32.19 -35.58
C HIS A 57 6.96 -31.44 -36.46
N LEU A 58 6.72 -31.36 -37.77
CA LEU A 58 7.55 -30.57 -38.69
C LEU A 58 7.43 -29.06 -38.46
N ARG A 59 6.28 -28.59 -37.94
CA ARG A 59 6.03 -27.19 -37.61
C ARG A 59 6.66 -26.77 -36.28
N ASP A 60 6.46 -27.56 -35.23
CA ASP A 60 6.77 -27.16 -33.85
C ASP A 60 7.92 -27.98 -33.22
N GLY A 61 8.42 -29.02 -33.90
CA GLY A 61 9.50 -29.90 -33.42
C GLY A 61 9.10 -30.85 -32.27
N LEU A 62 7.83 -30.86 -31.86
CA LEU A 62 7.34 -31.58 -30.67
C LEU A 62 6.64 -32.91 -31.00
N THR A 63 7.00 -33.95 -30.26
CA THR A 63 6.32 -35.25 -30.28
C THR A 63 4.87 -35.14 -29.79
N SER A 64 4.01 -36.09 -30.18
CA SER A 64 2.60 -36.09 -29.74
C SER A 64 2.44 -36.11 -28.23
N ASN A 65 3.33 -36.82 -27.51
CA ASN A 65 3.34 -36.87 -26.05
C ASN A 65 3.76 -35.53 -25.43
N GLN A 66 4.75 -34.85 -26.01
CA GLN A 66 5.16 -33.51 -25.56
C GLN A 66 4.07 -32.47 -25.81
N ARG A 67 3.30 -32.58 -26.91
CA ARG A 67 2.14 -31.71 -27.17
C ARG A 67 1.02 -31.93 -26.16
N LEU A 68 0.71 -33.18 -25.82
CA LEU A 68 -0.28 -33.50 -24.79
C LEU A 68 0.17 -32.96 -23.42
N ALA A 69 1.43 -33.14 -23.05
CA ALA A 69 2.00 -32.60 -21.81
C ALA A 69 1.98 -31.06 -21.80
N ALA A 70 2.26 -30.41 -22.93
CA ALA A 70 2.17 -28.95 -23.07
C ALA A 70 0.73 -28.44 -22.95
N GLN A 71 -0.25 -29.14 -23.54
CA GLN A 71 -1.67 -28.84 -23.37
C GLN A 71 -2.11 -28.98 -21.91
N GLN A 72 -1.77 -30.09 -21.26
CA GLN A 72 -2.07 -30.31 -19.84
C GLN A 72 -1.42 -29.23 -18.95
N ARG A 73 -0.17 -28.85 -19.24
CA ARG A 73 0.50 -27.75 -18.55
C ARG A 73 -0.23 -26.42 -18.74
N ALA A 74 -0.67 -26.10 -19.96
CA ALA A 74 -1.42 -24.88 -20.24
C ALA A 74 -2.80 -24.85 -19.55
N GLU A 75 -3.49 -25.99 -19.52
CA GLU A 75 -4.76 -26.15 -18.78
C GLU A 75 -4.55 -25.98 -17.26
N ASN A 76 -3.49 -26.57 -16.71
CA ASN A 76 -3.14 -26.41 -15.30
C ASN A 76 -2.79 -24.95 -14.96
N ILE A 77 -1.98 -24.29 -15.79
CA ILE A 77 -1.68 -22.85 -15.64
C ILE A 77 -2.96 -22.03 -15.63
N HIS A 78 -3.90 -22.32 -16.53
CA HIS A 78 -5.18 -21.62 -16.58
C HIS A 78 -6.01 -21.83 -15.30
N LEU A 79 -6.10 -23.08 -14.82
CA LEU A 79 -6.82 -23.43 -13.60
C LEU A 79 -6.23 -22.74 -12.37
N VAL A 80 -4.90 -22.79 -12.20
CA VAL A 80 -4.20 -22.15 -11.08
C VAL A 80 -4.32 -20.63 -11.15
N THR A 81 -4.27 -20.05 -12.35
CA THR A 81 -4.51 -18.60 -12.55
C THR A 81 -5.93 -18.19 -12.12
N GLN A 82 -6.94 -19.04 -12.35
CA GLN A 82 -8.30 -18.78 -11.85
C GLN A 82 -8.34 -18.85 -10.33
N ARG A 83 -7.76 -19.90 -9.71
CA ARG A 83 -7.66 -20.01 -8.25
C ARG A 83 -6.95 -18.81 -7.61
N LEU A 84 -5.90 -18.30 -8.26
CA LEU A 84 -5.16 -17.12 -7.80
C LEU A 84 -6.02 -15.85 -7.82
N ARG A 85 -6.95 -15.72 -8.77
CA ARG A 85 -7.89 -14.59 -8.85
C ARG A 85 -9.03 -14.70 -7.83
N ASP A 86 -9.51 -15.92 -7.64
CA ASP A 86 -10.65 -16.22 -6.77
C ASP A 86 -10.24 -16.33 -5.28
N ALA A 87 -8.94 -16.35 -5.00
CA ALA A 87 -8.39 -16.37 -3.64
C ALA A 87 -8.99 -15.24 -2.79
N THR A 88 -9.37 -15.61 -1.57
CA THR A 88 -9.96 -14.70 -0.57
C THR A 88 -9.01 -14.42 0.58
N ARG A 89 -8.01 -15.29 0.77
CA ARG A 89 -6.99 -15.19 1.81
C ARG A 89 -5.59 -15.17 1.23
N VAL A 90 -4.66 -14.55 1.97
CA VAL A 90 -3.27 -14.45 1.55
C VAL A 90 -2.59 -15.82 1.45
N GLU A 91 -2.95 -16.79 2.29
CA GLU A 91 -2.39 -18.14 2.25
C GLU A 91 -2.83 -18.91 1.01
N GLU A 92 -4.10 -18.79 0.63
CA GLU A 92 -4.66 -19.39 -0.59
C GLU A 92 -3.98 -18.78 -1.82
N TRP A 93 -3.86 -17.45 -1.84
CA TRP A 93 -3.18 -16.73 -2.91
C TRP A 93 -1.71 -17.16 -3.02
N ARG A 94 -0.99 -17.23 -1.90
CA ARG A 94 0.43 -17.64 -1.86
C ARG A 94 0.61 -19.09 -2.32
N ALA A 95 -0.29 -19.99 -1.94
CA ALA A 95 -0.24 -21.39 -2.39
C ALA A 95 -0.45 -21.50 -3.91
N ALA A 96 -1.47 -20.82 -4.46
CA ALA A 96 -1.71 -20.79 -5.90
C ALA A 96 -0.57 -20.13 -6.67
N ALA A 97 -0.01 -19.04 -6.14
CA ALA A 97 1.11 -18.32 -6.76
C ALA A 97 2.39 -19.16 -6.78
N ARG A 98 2.65 -19.96 -5.73
CA ARG A 98 3.76 -20.92 -5.71
C ARG A 98 3.57 -22.06 -6.70
N GLU A 99 2.35 -22.60 -6.80
CA GLU A 99 2.02 -23.63 -7.81
C GLU A 99 2.23 -23.07 -9.23
N LEU A 100 1.86 -21.81 -9.46
CA LEU A 100 2.07 -21.13 -10.74
C LEU A 100 3.57 -20.94 -11.04
N ASP A 101 4.37 -20.51 -10.06
CA ASP A 101 5.83 -20.38 -10.21
C ASP A 101 6.49 -21.72 -10.60
N ILE A 102 6.05 -22.84 -10.02
CA ILE A 102 6.53 -24.18 -10.38
C ILE A 102 6.11 -24.53 -11.82
N LEU A 103 4.85 -24.27 -12.18
CA LEU A 103 4.33 -24.56 -13.51
C LEU A 103 4.93 -23.68 -14.60
N GLU A 104 5.41 -22.48 -14.29
CA GLU A 104 6.07 -21.58 -15.25
C GLU A 104 7.59 -21.80 -15.30
N GLY A 105 8.16 -22.42 -14.26
CA GLY A 105 9.61 -22.66 -14.13
C GLY A 105 10.35 -21.53 -13.42
N ASN A 106 9.63 -20.63 -12.76
CA ASN A 106 10.19 -19.49 -12.04
C ASN A 106 11.00 -19.94 -10.81
N ASP A 107 10.67 -21.09 -10.20
CA ASP A 107 11.46 -21.63 -9.07
C ASP A 107 12.90 -21.99 -9.48
N ALA A 108 13.13 -22.47 -10.70
CA ALA A 108 14.49 -22.71 -11.20
C ALA A 108 15.26 -21.38 -11.32
N TRP A 109 14.58 -20.32 -11.77
CA TRP A 109 15.15 -18.98 -11.79
C TRP A 109 15.48 -18.46 -10.39
N LYS A 110 14.70 -18.77 -9.33
CA LYS A 110 15.01 -18.32 -7.96
C LYS A 110 16.34 -18.86 -7.44
N THR A 111 16.68 -20.09 -7.84
CA THR A 111 17.94 -20.75 -7.46
C THR A 111 19.13 -20.30 -8.31
N ASP A 112 18.87 -19.80 -9.52
CA ASP A 112 19.91 -19.36 -10.44
C ASP A 112 20.38 -17.95 -10.09
N ASN A 113 21.66 -17.84 -9.69
CA ASN A 113 22.28 -16.58 -9.29
C ASN A 113 23.14 -15.94 -10.39
N GLU A 114 23.14 -16.48 -11.62
CA GLU A 114 23.97 -15.97 -12.74
C GLU A 114 23.36 -14.75 -13.45
N THR A 115 22.56 -13.92 -12.76
CA THR A 115 21.91 -12.74 -13.36
C THR A 115 22.72 -11.47 -13.12
N SER A 116 22.72 -10.55 -14.09
CA SER A 116 23.34 -9.22 -13.95
C SER A 116 22.47 -8.21 -13.20
N GLU A 117 21.28 -8.63 -12.75
CA GLU A 117 20.29 -7.78 -12.07
C GLU A 117 20.69 -7.46 -10.62
N PHE A 118 21.57 -8.27 -10.02
CA PHE A 118 22.09 -8.08 -8.66
C PHE A 118 23.50 -8.69 -8.50
N ASP A 119 24.24 -8.22 -7.49
CA ASP A 119 25.59 -8.71 -7.17
C ASP A 119 25.50 -9.92 -6.23
N ALA A 120 25.33 -11.11 -6.83
CA ALA A 120 25.25 -12.36 -6.08
C ALA A 120 26.51 -12.68 -5.25
N PRO A 121 27.75 -12.53 -5.77
CA PRO A 121 28.95 -12.77 -4.97
C PRO A 121 29.03 -11.90 -3.72
N LEU A 122 28.64 -10.61 -3.82
CA LEU A 122 28.61 -9.71 -2.66
C LEU A 122 27.60 -10.16 -1.61
N ILE A 123 26.38 -10.54 -2.02
CA ILE A 123 25.35 -10.99 -1.07
C ILE A 123 25.76 -12.29 -0.41
N GLN A 124 26.28 -13.26 -1.17
CA GLN A 124 26.76 -14.53 -0.63
C GLN A 124 27.87 -14.32 0.40
N ALA A 125 28.87 -13.49 0.10
CA ALA A 125 29.94 -13.19 1.03
C ALA A 125 29.42 -12.56 2.34
N ARG A 126 28.38 -11.72 2.28
CA ARG A 126 27.75 -11.13 3.47
C ARG A 126 26.94 -12.15 4.26
N LEU A 127 26.21 -13.03 3.59
CA LEU A 127 25.50 -14.14 4.21
C LEU A 127 26.46 -15.06 4.97
N ASP A 128 27.58 -15.42 4.37
CA ASP A 128 28.59 -16.29 4.99
C ASP A 128 29.17 -15.64 6.26
N LEU A 129 29.51 -14.35 6.21
CA LEU A 129 30.00 -13.62 7.39
C LEU A 129 29.00 -13.60 8.55
N LEU A 130 27.69 -13.45 8.26
CA LEU A 130 26.63 -13.51 9.28
C LEU A 130 26.51 -14.92 9.85
N ASN A 131 26.51 -15.94 9.00
CA ASN A 131 26.42 -17.34 9.41
C ASN A 131 27.61 -17.77 10.27
N GLU A 132 28.84 -17.41 9.88
CA GLU A 132 30.05 -17.65 10.68
C GLU A 132 30.00 -16.96 12.05
N ALA A 133 29.59 -15.69 12.10
CA ALA A 133 29.46 -14.96 13.36
C ALA A 133 28.42 -15.60 14.29
N ARG A 134 27.30 -16.07 13.73
CA ARG A 134 26.28 -16.78 14.48
C ARG A 134 26.73 -18.17 14.95
N ALA A 135 27.41 -18.93 14.09
CA ALA A 135 27.88 -20.28 14.40
C ALA A 135 28.98 -20.28 15.48
N SER A 136 29.89 -19.30 15.41
CA SER A 136 30.92 -19.10 16.44
C SER A 136 30.39 -18.54 17.76
N GLY A 137 29.18 -17.97 17.78
CA GLY A 137 28.61 -17.33 18.96
C GLY A 137 29.31 -16.01 19.33
N ASP A 138 30.09 -15.42 18.43
CA ASP A 138 30.81 -14.18 18.69
C ASP A 138 29.86 -12.97 18.63
N VAL A 139 29.40 -12.56 19.81
CA VAL A 139 28.49 -11.41 20.00
C VAL A 139 29.10 -10.12 19.47
N ARG A 140 30.42 -9.90 19.61
CA ARG A 140 31.06 -8.67 19.13
C ARG A 140 31.07 -8.63 17.61
N ARG A 141 31.37 -9.76 16.96
CA ARG A 141 31.35 -9.86 15.50
C ARG A 141 29.93 -9.70 14.95
N MET A 142 28.93 -10.33 15.57
CA MET A 142 27.52 -10.14 15.20
C MET A 142 27.11 -8.67 15.31
N LEU A 143 27.45 -8.02 16.43
CA LEU A 143 27.14 -6.61 16.67
C LEU A 143 27.82 -5.69 15.66
N TYR A 144 29.10 -5.94 15.36
CA TYR A 144 29.84 -5.21 14.34
C TYR A 144 29.16 -5.31 12.98
N LEU A 145 28.81 -6.53 12.53
CA LEU A 145 28.14 -6.74 11.24
C LEU A 145 26.79 -6.02 11.17
N VAL A 146 25.96 -6.14 12.20
CA VAL A 146 24.66 -5.44 12.29
C VAL A 146 24.84 -3.92 12.31
N ARG A 147 25.88 -3.41 12.95
CA ARG A 147 26.12 -1.96 13.05
C ARG A 147 26.62 -1.33 11.76
N THR A 148 27.44 -2.05 10.98
CA THR A 148 28.19 -1.47 9.84
C THR A 148 27.77 -1.99 8.47
N SER A 149 27.12 -3.16 8.39
CA SER A 149 26.91 -3.85 7.10
C SER A 149 25.48 -3.77 6.58
N LEU A 150 24.53 -3.29 7.39
CA LEU A 150 23.13 -3.19 6.99
C LEU A 150 22.90 -2.06 6.00
N SER A 151 22.37 -2.41 4.83
CA SER A 151 21.91 -1.47 3.80
C SER A 151 20.68 -2.05 3.10
N ARG A 152 19.69 -1.21 2.80
CA ARG A 152 18.42 -1.61 2.15
C ARG A 152 18.58 -2.06 0.69
N GLY A 153 19.67 -1.68 0.05
CA GLY A 153 19.95 -1.96 -1.37
C GLY A 153 21.28 -2.65 -1.61
N LEU A 154 21.76 -3.46 -0.64
CA LEU A 154 23.01 -4.20 -0.78
C LEU A 154 23.00 -5.02 -2.08
N GLY A 155 24.03 -4.84 -2.91
CA GLY A 155 24.18 -5.59 -4.16
C GLY A 155 23.01 -5.45 -5.14
N GLY A 156 22.17 -4.42 -5.05
CA GLY A 156 21.02 -4.28 -5.94
C GLY A 156 19.83 -5.20 -5.61
N MET A 157 19.78 -5.82 -4.42
CA MET A 157 18.69 -6.72 -3.99
C MET A 157 17.27 -6.09 -3.97
N GLY A 158 17.20 -4.77 -4.08
CA GLY A 158 15.94 -4.01 -4.19
C GLY A 158 15.47 -3.72 -5.62
N ASN A 159 16.15 -4.25 -6.65
CA ASN A 159 15.78 -4.01 -8.04
C ASN A 159 14.36 -4.55 -8.31
N VAL A 160 13.53 -3.72 -8.93
CA VAL A 160 12.12 -4.01 -9.25
C VAL A 160 12.00 -5.20 -10.21
N GLU A 161 12.94 -5.35 -11.13
CA GLU A 161 12.96 -6.40 -12.15
C GLU A 161 13.02 -7.80 -11.53
N LEU A 162 13.76 -7.96 -10.43
CA LEU A 162 13.86 -9.22 -9.68
C LEU A 162 12.50 -9.71 -9.16
N TYR A 163 11.59 -8.80 -8.84
CA TYR A 163 10.26 -9.16 -8.32
C TYR A 163 9.25 -9.41 -9.46
N GLN A 164 9.62 -9.18 -10.73
CA GLN A 164 8.75 -9.40 -11.89
C GLN A 164 8.84 -10.83 -12.43
N HIS A 165 9.92 -11.54 -12.12
CA HIS A 165 10.17 -12.90 -12.64
C HIS A 165 9.39 -13.99 -11.89
N SER A 166 9.00 -13.75 -10.63
CA SER A 166 8.24 -14.71 -9.83
C SER A 166 7.01 -14.08 -9.20
N HIS A 167 5.95 -14.88 -9.05
CA HIS A 167 4.73 -14.44 -8.39
C HIS A 167 4.88 -14.32 -6.87
N VAL A 168 5.74 -15.16 -6.27
CA VAL A 168 6.04 -15.11 -4.83
C VAL A 168 7.53 -14.95 -4.61
N GLY A 169 7.90 -13.91 -3.86
CA GLY A 169 9.27 -13.71 -3.43
C GLY A 169 10.20 -13.20 -4.53
N THR A 170 11.48 -13.50 -4.39
CA THR A 170 12.53 -13.19 -5.38
C THR A 170 13.57 -14.32 -5.40
N LYS A 171 14.87 -14.00 -5.58
CA LYS A 171 15.98 -14.95 -5.48
C LYS A 171 16.14 -15.51 -4.06
N ASP A 172 16.36 -16.82 -3.97
CA ASP A 172 16.54 -17.53 -2.69
C ASP A 172 17.74 -16.99 -1.90
N LEU A 173 18.80 -16.55 -2.59
CA LEU A 173 19.98 -15.95 -1.99
C LEU A 173 19.65 -14.63 -1.25
N ILE A 174 18.80 -13.79 -1.84
CA ILE A 174 18.38 -12.52 -1.23
C ILE A 174 17.52 -12.80 0.00
N GLU A 175 16.55 -13.70 -0.11
CA GLU A 175 15.68 -14.07 1.01
C GLU A 175 16.48 -14.70 2.16
N SER A 176 17.42 -15.60 1.84
CA SER A 176 18.32 -16.22 2.82
C SER A 176 19.20 -15.20 3.55
N TYR A 177 19.70 -14.18 2.86
CA TYR A 177 20.47 -13.10 3.48
C TYR A 177 19.61 -12.27 4.45
N ILE A 178 18.38 -11.95 4.06
CA ILE A 178 17.45 -11.17 4.89
C ILE A 178 17.05 -11.97 6.14
N ASP A 179 16.70 -13.24 5.97
CA ASP A 179 16.36 -14.12 7.09
C ASP A 179 17.57 -14.32 8.03
N ALA A 180 18.78 -14.55 7.50
CA ALA A 180 19.99 -14.64 8.31
C ALA A 180 20.29 -13.34 9.09
N THR A 181 19.98 -12.18 8.50
CA THR A 181 20.11 -10.88 9.16
C THR A 181 19.13 -10.75 10.32
N ILE A 182 17.85 -11.08 10.10
CA ILE A 182 16.79 -11.09 11.12
C ILE A 182 17.19 -12.02 12.28
N GLU A 183 17.62 -13.24 11.97
CA GLU A 183 18.05 -14.22 12.97
C GLU A 183 19.28 -13.73 13.76
N THR A 184 20.19 -12.99 13.12
CA THR A 184 21.34 -12.38 13.81
C THR A 184 20.88 -11.30 14.80
N ILE A 185 19.95 -10.43 14.40
CA ILE A 185 19.39 -9.39 15.26
C ILE A 185 18.63 -10.01 16.44
N GLN A 186 17.82 -11.04 16.20
CA GLN A 186 17.11 -11.78 17.24
C GLN A 186 18.06 -12.44 18.24
N LYS A 187 19.15 -13.06 17.74
CA LYS A 187 20.17 -13.67 18.60
C LYS A 187 20.85 -12.63 19.48
N LEU A 188 21.18 -11.45 18.94
CA LEU A 188 21.72 -10.34 19.72
C LEU A 188 20.72 -9.89 20.80
N ALA A 189 19.45 -9.66 20.45
CA ALA A 189 18.43 -9.20 21.39
C ALA A 189 18.20 -10.17 22.56
N ARG A 190 18.28 -11.48 22.29
CA ARG A 190 18.08 -12.56 23.27
C ARG A 190 19.35 -12.98 24.01
N THR A 191 20.51 -12.37 23.72
CA THR A 191 21.76 -12.72 24.41
C THR A 191 21.64 -12.36 25.89
N GLU A 192 21.86 -13.33 26.78
CA GLU A 192 21.82 -13.13 28.23
C GLU A 192 23.03 -12.32 28.71
N ASP A 193 22.85 -11.55 29.79
CA ASP A 193 23.89 -10.68 30.35
C ASP A 193 25.18 -11.46 30.70
N LYS A 194 25.05 -12.72 31.14
CA LYS A 194 26.18 -13.60 31.46
C LYS A 194 26.95 -14.10 30.25
N ALA A 195 26.29 -14.15 29.08
CA ALA A 195 26.88 -14.55 27.81
C ALA A 195 27.49 -13.36 27.06
N LEU A 196 27.34 -12.13 27.59
CA LEU A 196 27.96 -10.95 27.00
C LEU A 196 29.48 -10.98 27.21
N PRO A 197 30.27 -10.57 26.19
CA PRO A 197 31.70 -10.39 26.33
C PRO A 197 32.04 -9.38 27.44
N ALA A 198 33.16 -9.59 28.13
CA ALA A 198 33.62 -8.65 29.16
C ALA A 198 33.69 -7.21 28.62
N GLY A 199 33.08 -6.26 29.35
CA GLY A 199 33.03 -4.85 28.98
C GLY A 199 31.91 -4.45 28.02
N LEU A 200 30.94 -5.34 27.75
CA LEU A 200 29.71 -5.01 27.03
C LEU A 200 28.50 -5.26 27.94
N ASP A 201 27.77 -4.21 28.30
CA ASP A 201 26.51 -4.32 29.05
C ASP A 201 25.30 -4.36 28.11
N THR A 202 24.15 -4.80 28.61
CA THR A 202 22.87 -4.79 27.89
C THR A 202 22.46 -3.39 27.46
N LYS A 203 22.85 -2.36 28.23
CA LYS A 203 22.66 -0.96 27.85
C LYS A 203 23.51 -0.58 26.62
N ASP A 204 24.77 -0.98 26.58
CA ASP A 204 25.66 -0.71 25.44
C ASP A 204 25.15 -1.42 24.18
N LEU A 205 24.72 -2.67 24.33
CA LEU A 205 24.10 -3.43 23.25
C LEU A 205 22.84 -2.72 22.72
N MET A 206 21.95 -2.28 23.61
CA MET A 206 20.76 -1.50 23.24
C MET A 206 21.14 -0.24 22.46
N GLU A 207 22.11 0.53 22.94
CA GLU A 207 22.58 1.75 22.26
C GLU A 207 23.12 1.45 20.87
N GLN A 208 23.91 0.38 20.70
CA GLN A 208 24.42 -0.03 19.39
C GLN A 208 23.31 -0.46 18.42
N VAL A 209 22.27 -1.17 18.88
CA VAL A 209 21.12 -1.53 18.04
C VAL A 209 20.29 -0.30 17.68
N VAL A 210 20.11 0.66 18.60
CA VAL A 210 19.44 1.95 18.32
C VAL A 210 20.18 2.71 17.22
N LEU A 211 21.51 2.75 17.30
CA LEU A 211 22.36 3.40 16.30
C LEU A 211 22.34 2.65 14.96
N ALA A 212 22.32 1.32 14.96
CA ALA A 212 22.17 0.49 13.76
C ALA A 212 20.83 0.80 13.04
N ARG A 213 19.73 0.89 13.80
CA ARG A 213 18.43 1.31 13.27
C ARG A 213 18.48 2.72 12.67
N GLN A 214 19.13 3.67 13.34
CA GLN A 214 19.25 5.04 12.83
C GLN A 214 20.03 5.07 11.50
N ALA A 215 21.08 4.27 11.36
CA ALA A 215 21.85 4.16 10.12
C ALA A 215 21.07 3.45 9.00
N PHE A 216 20.26 2.44 9.32
CA PHE A 216 19.45 1.71 8.34
C PHE A 216 18.27 2.55 7.80
N GLY A 217 17.76 3.48 8.62
CA GLY A 217 16.62 4.33 8.31
C GLY A 217 15.27 3.60 8.47
N ARG A 218 14.18 4.31 8.22
CA ARG A 218 12.81 3.84 8.51
C ARG A 218 11.91 3.81 7.28
N SER A 219 10.86 3.00 7.36
CA SER A 219 9.82 2.91 6.35
C SER A 219 8.58 3.69 6.79
N ALA A 220 7.91 4.33 5.84
CA ALA A 220 6.60 4.96 6.06
C ALA A 220 5.56 4.44 5.07
N LEU A 221 4.33 4.27 5.55
CA LEU A 221 3.17 4.00 4.72
C LEU A 221 2.39 5.29 4.48
N LEU A 222 2.19 5.66 3.23
CA LEU A 222 1.46 6.85 2.83
C LEU A 222 0.17 6.46 2.10
N LEU A 223 -0.96 6.97 2.60
CA LEU A 223 -2.29 6.76 2.03
C LEU A 223 -2.73 8.05 1.34
N SER A 224 -2.83 7.98 0.01
CA SER A 224 -3.23 9.12 -0.84
C SER A 224 -4.70 9.50 -0.62
N GLY A 225 -5.05 10.75 -0.90
CA GLY A 225 -6.45 11.16 -1.00
C GLY A 225 -7.15 10.50 -2.20
N GLY A 226 -8.47 10.31 -2.12
CA GLY A 226 -9.22 9.72 -3.24
C GLY A 226 -10.75 9.72 -3.08
N ALA A 227 -11.27 10.61 -2.21
CA ALA A 227 -12.67 10.60 -1.77
C ALA A 227 -13.12 9.17 -1.38
N THR A 228 -14.29 8.70 -1.85
CA THR A 228 -14.80 7.36 -1.50
C THR A 228 -13.85 6.21 -1.93
N LEU A 229 -12.97 6.42 -2.93
CA LEU A 229 -11.96 5.42 -3.31
C LEU A 229 -10.85 5.24 -2.25
N GLY A 230 -10.75 6.13 -1.27
CA GLY A 230 -9.85 5.93 -0.13
C GLY A 230 -10.16 4.67 0.68
N MET A 231 -11.37 4.10 0.55
CA MET A 231 -11.74 2.87 1.26
C MET A 231 -10.96 1.64 0.80
N TYR A 232 -10.34 1.67 -0.40
CA TYR A 232 -9.45 0.60 -0.84
C TYR A 232 -8.18 0.50 0.03
N HIS A 233 -7.78 1.57 0.73
CA HIS A 233 -6.66 1.54 1.66
C HIS A 233 -6.88 0.56 2.82
N ILE A 234 -8.14 0.26 3.18
CA ILE A 234 -8.48 -0.69 4.25
C ILE A 234 -7.91 -2.07 3.93
N GLY A 235 -8.09 -2.53 2.69
CA GLY A 235 -7.55 -3.81 2.25
C GLY A 235 -6.01 -3.83 2.22
N VAL A 236 -5.40 -2.73 1.82
CA VAL A 236 -3.93 -2.60 1.84
C VAL A 236 -3.39 -2.70 3.27
N LEU A 237 -4.05 -2.02 4.21
CA LEU A 237 -3.68 -2.08 5.62
C LEU A 237 -3.90 -3.46 6.22
N LYS A 238 -5.04 -4.09 5.91
CA LYS A 238 -5.35 -5.46 6.34
C LYS A 238 -4.28 -6.44 5.90
N ALA A 239 -3.94 -6.45 4.61
CA ALA A 239 -2.89 -7.33 4.08
C ALA A 239 -1.51 -7.09 4.71
N LEU A 240 -1.11 -5.82 4.93
CA LEU A 240 0.15 -5.49 5.60
C LEU A 240 0.14 -5.84 7.10
N PHE A 241 -1.01 -5.71 7.75
CA PHE A 241 -1.18 -6.01 9.17
C PHE A 241 -1.13 -7.51 9.45
N GLU A 242 -1.88 -8.31 8.68
CA GLU A 242 -1.91 -9.78 8.79
C GLU A 242 -0.52 -10.41 8.62
N GLU A 243 0.27 -9.87 7.69
CA GLU A 243 1.64 -10.31 7.43
C GLU A 243 2.68 -9.69 8.37
N LYS A 244 2.26 -8.85 9.33
CA LYS A 244 3.14 -8.13 10.28
C LYS A 244 4.19 -7.27 9.60
N LEU A 245 3.85 -6.69 8.44
CA LEU A 245 4.69 -5.83 7.61
C LEU A 245 4.30 -4.34 7.69
N LEU A 246 3.34 -3.99 8.54
CA LEU A 246 2.85 -2.62 8.70
C LEU A 246 3.94 -1.71 9.31
N PRO A 247 4.39 -0.65 8.61
CA PRO A 247 5.34 0.32 9.16
C PRO A 247 4.75 1.11 10.34
N ARG A 248 5.62 1.53 11.27
CA ARG A 248 5.18 2.32 12.44
C ARG A 248 4.84 3.77 12.10
N ILE A 249 5.35 4.30 10.99
CA ILE A 249 5.08 5.67 10.51
C ILE A 249 4.02 5.57 9.43
N ILE A 250 2.86 6.17 9.70
CA ILE A 250 1.72 6.15 8.78
C ILE A 250 1.30 7.59 8.52
N SER A 251 1.10 7.93 7.26
CA SER A 251 0.68 9.26 6.82
C SER A 251 -0.54 9.14 5.93
N GLY A 252 -1.51 10.03 6.12
CA GLY A 252 -2.69 10.09 5.26
C GLY A 252 -3.04 11.53 4.89
N ALA A 253 -3.61 11.70 3.70
CA ALA A 253 -4.26 12.93 3.25
C ALA A 253 -5.70 12.61 2.83
N SER A 254 -6.63 13.54 3.06
CA SER A 254 -8.05 13.37 2.71
C SER A 254 -8.63 12.05 3.23
N ALA A 255 -9.31 11.27 2.39
CA ALA A 255 -9.83 9.95 2.74
C ALA A 255 -8.78 8.98 3.33
N GLY A 256 -7.51 9.08 2.92
CA GLY A 256 -6.41 8.31 3.53
C GLY A 256 -6.16 8.70 4.99
N SER A 257 -6.44 9.95 5.37
CA SER A 257 -6.32 10.43 6.77
C SER A 257 -7.38 9.84 7.69
N ILE A 258 -8.57 9.52 7.17
CA ILE A 258 -9.63 8.82 7.91
C ILE A 258 -9.13 7.42 8.28
N VAL A 259 -8.71 6.66 7.26
CA VAL A 259 -8.31 5.25 7.44
C VAL A 259 -7.07 5.14 8.34
N CYS A 260 -6.05 5.98 8.15
CA CYS A 260 -4.87 5.92 9.02
C CYS A 260 -5.15 6.37 10.47
N SER A 261 -6.07 7.32 10.69
CA SER A 261 -6.43 7.77 12.04
C SER A 261 -7.15 6.68 12.82
N VAL A 262 -8.08 5.97 12.17
CA VAL A 262 -8.76 4.83 12.78
C VAL A 262 -7.76 3.73 13.13
N LEU A 263 -6.79 3.45 12.26
CA LEU A 263 -5.75 2.46 12.55
C LEU A 263 -4.79 2.88 13.68
N CYS A 264 -4.33 4.14 13.67
CA CYS A 264 -3.31 4.60 14.61
C CYS A 264 -3.84 4.87 16.03
N THR A 265 -5.15 4.95 16.21
CA THR A 265 -5.80 5.14 17.52
C THR A 265 -6.13 3.82 18.24
N ARG A 266 -6.02 2.69 17.53
CA ARG A 266 -6.38 1.35 18.01
C ARG A 266 -5.14 0.48 18.25
N THR A 267 -5.19 -0.38 19.27
CA THR A 267 -4.10 -1.31 19.56
C THR A 267 -4.13 -2.51 18.60
N ASP A 268 -3.07 -3.32 18.59
CA ASP A 268 -2.92 -4.47 17.69
C ASP A 268 -4.02 -5.51 17.91
N GLU A 269 -4.51 -5.62 19.14
CA GLU A 269 -5.59 -6.52 19.53
C GLU A 269 -6.96 -6.03 19.06
N GLU A 270 -7.17 -4.72 18.94
CA GLU A 270 -8.44 -4.10 18.56
C GLU A 270 -8.61 -4.00 17.04
N ILE A 271 -7.52 -4.02 16.28
CA ILE A 271 -7.53 -3.83 14.82
C ILE A 271 -8.39 -4.86 14.08
N PRO A 272 -8.31 -6.18 14.36
CA PRO A 272 -9.14 -7.17 13.69
C PRO A 272 -10.64 -6.88 13.82
N ASP A 273 -11.10 -6.59 15.04
CA ASP A 273 -12.52 -6.28 15.32
C ASP A 273 -12.97 -5.01 14.59
N VAL A 274 -12.09 -3.99 14.54
CA VAL A 274 -12.36 -2.75 13.81
C VAL A 274 -12.42 -3.02 12.31
N LEU A 275 -11.52 -3.82 11.74
CA LEU A 275 -11.54 -4.15 10.31
C LEU A 275 -12.78 -4.95 9.91
N GLU A 276 -13.30 -5.81 10.79
CA GLU A 276 -14.55 -6.55 10.58
C GLU A 276 -15.78 -5.66 10.73
N GLY A 277 -15.78 -4.74 11.70
CA GLY A 277 -16.90 -3.81 11.94
C GLY A 277 -16.96 -2.63 10.97
N PHE A 278 -15.83 -2.19 10.42
CA PHE A 278 -15.74 -0.97 9.60
C PHE A 278 -16.65 -0.98 8.34
N PRO A 279 -16.77 -2.09 7.57
CA PRO A 279 -17.69 -2.16 6.43
C PRO A 279 -19.17 -1.96 6.81
N HIS A 280 -19.53 -2.20 8.06
CA HIS A 280 -20.90 -2.15 8.57
C HIS A 280 -21.18 -0.93 9.47
N GLY A 281 -20.18 -0.06 9.68
CA GLY A 281 -20.29 1.14 10.50
C GLY A 281 -21.13 2.25 9.86
N ASN A 282 -21.34 3.33 10.61
CA ASN A 282 -21.97 4.53 10.07
C ASN A 282 -21.01 5.24 9.09
N LEU A 283 -21.28 5.08 7.80
CA LEU A 283 -20.47 5.61 6.70
C LEU A 283 -21.13 6.82 6.02
N ALA A 284 -22.10 7.45 6.68
CA ALA A 284 -22.84 8.61 6.18
C ALA A 284 -22.00 9.89 6.26
N VAL A 285 -20.92 9.94 5.46
CA VAL A 285 -19.93 11.04 5.46
C VAL A 285 -20.31 12.15 4.45
N PHE A 286 -21.02 11.79 3.38
CA PHE A 286 -21.37 12.66 2.26
C PHE A 286 -22.85 13.12 2.27
N GLU A 287 -23.76 12.30 2.82
CA GLU A 287 -25.21 12.57 2.87
C GLU A 287 -25.84 11.92 4.13
N GLU A 288 -26.97 12.45 4.64
CA GLU A 288 -27.76 11.83 5.72
C GLU A 288 -28.48 10.56 5.23
N GLN A 289 -28.54 9.51 6.07
CA GLN A 289 -29.11 8.20 5.70
C GLN A 289 -30.59 8.24 5.24
N ASP A 290 -31.32 9.33 5.53
CA ASP A 290 -32.76 9.46 5.29
C ASP A 290 -33.16 10.66 4.41
N ARG A 291 -32.22 11.40 3.81
CA ARG A 291 -32.50 12.51 2.89
C ARG A 291 -31.50 12.60 1.74
N GLU A 292 -31.94 12.25 0.54
CA GLU A 292 -31.29 12.69 -0.69
C GLU A 292 -31.55 14.19 -0.84
N GLU A 293 -30.55 15.02 -0.55
CA GLU A 293 -30.63 16.45 -0.87
C GLU A 293 -30.77 16.61 -2.39
N GLY A 294 -31.73 17.41 -2.84
CA GLY A 294 -31.95 17.61 -4.27
C GLY A 294 -30.73 18.29 -4.91
N ALA A 295 -30.41 17.95 -6.17
CA ALA A 295 -29.31 18.59 -6.91
C ALA A 295 -29.40 20.13 -6.94
N LEU A 296 -30.62 20.69 -6.85
CA LEU A 296 -30.86 22.14 -6.73
C LEU A 296 -30.43 22.72 -5.39
N GLU A 297 -30.51 21.94 -4.31
CA GLU A 297 -30.10 22.34 -2.96
C GLU A 297 -28.57 22.33 -2.83
N HIS A 298 -27.89 21.35 -3.43
CA HIS A 298 -26.43 21.35 -3.58
C HIS A 298 -25.91 22.52 -4.42
N VAL A 299 -26.59 22.84 -5.53
CA VAL A 299 -26.24 24.00 -6.36
C VAL A 299 -26.50 25.31 -5.63
N ALA A 300 -27.60 25.41 -4.88
CA ALA A 300 -27.87 26.58 -4.04
C ALA A 300 -26.79 26.77 -2.98
N ARG A 301 -26.38 25.70 -2.27
CA ARG A 301 -25.29 25.73 -1.28
C ARG A 301 -23.92 26.02 -1.89
N LEU A 302 -23.63 25.48 -3.07
CA LEU A 302 -22.40 25.84 -3.79
C LEU A 302 -22.36 27.34 -4.13
N LEU A 303 -23.52 27.93 -4.45
CA LEU A 303 -23.63 29.36 -4.74
C LEU A 303 -23.66 30.26 -3.50
N THR A 304 -24.18 29.78 -2.36
CA THR A 304 -24.25 30.56 -1.11
C THR A 304 -23.02 30.37 -0.21
N ASP A 305 -22.64 29.13 0.06
CA ASP A 305 -21.61 28.74 1.04
C ASP A 305 -20.28 28.32 0.39
N GLY A 306 -20.27 28.13 -0.94
CA GLY A 306 -19.08 27.72 -1.68
C GLY A 306 -18.68 26.25 -1.49
N ALA A 307 -19.57 25.43 -0.93
CA ALA A 307 -19.35 24.01 -0.67
C ALA A 307 -20.56 23.17 -1.09
N TRP A 308 -20.30 21.95 -1.59
CA TRP A 308 -21.31 21.00 -2.04
C TRP A 308 -21.93 20.20 -0.87
N ILE A 309 -21.15 19.93 0.18
CA ILE A 309 -21.50 19.06 1.32
C ILE A 309 -21.13 19.73 2.65
N ASP A 310 -21.99 19.59 3.67
CA ASP A 310 -21.73 20.12 5.01
C ASP A 310 -20.65 19.29 5.74
N ILE A 311 -19.68 19.97 6.34
CA ILE A 311 -18.61 19.34 7.12
C ILE A 311 -19.08 18.82 8.48
N LYS A 312 -20.26 19.23 8.94
CA LYS A 312 -20.82 18.78 10.22
C LYS A 312 -21.02 17.26 10.26
N HIS A 313 -21.49 16.64 9.18
CA HIS A 313 -21.69 15.19 9.10
C HIS A 313 -20.36 14.44 9.24
N LEU A 314 -19.35 14.82 8.46
CA LEU A 314 -18.01 14.26 8.59
C LEU A 314 -17.46 14.44 10.01
N THR A 315 -17.65 15.63 10.60
CA THR A 315 -17.18 15.94 11.95
C THR A 315 -17.82 15.01 12.98
N GLN A 316 -19.14 14.80 12.91
CA GLN A 316 -19.86 13.92 13.81
C GLN A 316 -19.40 12.47 13.68
N VAL A 317 -19.31 11.95 12.45
CA VAL A 317 -18.84 10.57 12.20
C VAL A 317 -17.40 10.39 12.72
N MET A 318 -16.53 11.38 12.53
CA MET A 318 -15.15 11.32 13.06
C MET A 318 -15.10 11.41 14.59
N GLN A 319 -15.98 12.19 15.23
CA GLN A 319 -16.10 12.23 16.68
C GLN A 319 -16.60 10.91 17.25
N GLU A 320 -17.58 10.26 16.61
CA GLU A 320 -18.07 8.93 16.99
C GLU A 320 -16.98 7.85 16.85
N LEU A 321 -16.19 7.88 15.78
CA LEU A 321 -15.17 6.87 15.49
C LEU A 321 -13.87 7.04 16.30
N LEU A 322 -13.42 8.27 16.51
CA LEU A 322 -12.10 8.59 17.08
C LEU A 322 -12.19 9.11 18.53
N GLY A 323 -13.34 9.66 18.93
CA GLY A 323 -13.49 10.39 20.19
C GLY A 323 -12.58 11.62 20.27
N ASP A 324 -12.50 12.22 21.46
CA ASP A 324 -11.63 13.38 21.72
C ASP A 324 -10.18 12.98 22.04
N MET A 325 -9.62 12.13 21.16
CA MET A 325 -8.24 11.68 21.23
C MET A 325 -7.31 12.66 20.51
N THR A 326 -6.19 12.97 21.15
CA THR A 326 -5.11 13.80 20.61
C THR A 326 -3.99 12.97 19.99
N PHE A 327 -3.14 13.58 19.16
CA PHE A 327 -1.98 12.90 18.57
C PHE A 327 -1.04 12.31 19.63
N GLN A 328 -0.82 13.01 20.74
CA GLN A 328 0.04 12.53 21.82
C GLN A 328 -0.59 11.34 22.57
N GLU A 329 -1.89 11.39 22.85
CA GLU A 329 -2.62 10.29 23.49
C GLU A 329 -2.61 9.03 22.60
N ALA A 330 -2.86 9.19 21.30
CA ALA A 330 -2.80 8.09 20.33
C ALA A 330 -1.39 7.47 20.27
N TYR A 331 -0.34 8.29 20.19
CA TYR A 331 1.04 7.80 20.19
C TYR A 331 1.41 7.07 21.48
N ASN A 332 0.98 7.57 22.64
CA ASN A 332 1.23 6.91 23.92
C ASN A 332 0.54 5.55 24.02
N ARG A 333 -0.67 5.42 23.45
CA ARG A 333 -1.45 4.19 23.43
C ARG A 333 -0.88 3.14 22.47
N THR A 334 -0.61 3.51 21.23
CA THR A 334 -0.32 2.53 20.16
C THR A 334 1.15 2.49 19.72
N ARG A 335 1.93 3.52 20.05
CA ARG A 335 3.31 3.75 19.56
C ARG A 335 3.42 3.86 18.03
N ARG A 336 2.30 3.94 17.32
CA ARG A 336 2.25 4.30 15.89
C ARG A 336 2.33 5.81 15.74
N ILE A 337 3.07 6.25 14.73
CA ILE A 337 3.24 7.67 14.42
C ILE A 337 2.23 8.02 13.33
N LEU A 338 1.13 8.64 13.75
CA LEU A 338 0.12 9.19 12.87
C LEU A 338 0.57 10.55 12.31
N ASN A 339 0.49 10.71 11.00
CA ASN A 339 0.72 11.97 10.31
C ASN A 339 -0.47 12.32 9.42
N ILE A 340 -0.95 13.57 9.55
CA ILE A 340 -2.05 14.09 8.73
C ILE A 340 -1.58 15.34 8.01
N CYS A 341 -1.78 15.36 6.69
CA CYS A 341 -1.43 16.51 5.86
C CYS A 341 -2.59 17.50 5.81
N VAL A 342 -2.31 18.77 6.04
CA VAL A 342 -3.30 19.86 5.89
C VAL A 342 -2.71 20.99 5.09
N SER A 343 -3.52 21.58 4.20
CA SER A 343 -3.11 22.72 3.39
C SER A 343 -3.82 23.97 3.89
N PRO A 344 -3.17 25.13 3.98
CA PRO A 344 -3.84 26.36 4.34
C PRO A 344 -4.77 26.83 3.20
N SER A 345 -5.85 27.53 3.54
CA SER A 345 -6.68 28.18 2.51
C SER A 345 -5.95 29.34 1.81
N SER A 346 -5.03 29.99 2.53
CA SER A 346 -4.15 31.07 2.07
C SER A 346 -2.97 30.56 1.24
N ILE A 347 -2.56 31.33 0.23
CA ILE A 347 -1.41 31.03 -0.65
C ILE A 347 -0.08 31.36 0.03
N TYR A 348 -0.10 32.21 1.07
CA TYR A 348 1.11 32.72 1.72
C TYR A 348 1.65 31.79 2.80
N GLU A 349 0.94 30.71 3.12
CA GLU A 349 1.35 29.73 4.12
C GLU A 349 1.70 28.39 3.47
N LEU A 350 2.64 27.69 4.09
CA LEU A 350 3.05 26.36 3.63
C LEU A 350 2.14 25.27 4.22
N PRO A 351 1.93 24.16 3.49
CA PRO A 351 1.26 22.97 4.02
C PRO A 351 1.92 22.50 5.32
N ARG A 352 1.10 22.02 6.26
CA ARG A 352 1.58 21.52 7.56
C ARG A 352 1.34 20.02 7.67
N LEU A 353 2.30 19.36 8.31
CA LEU A 353 2.20 17.95 8.69
C LEU A 353 1.93 17.86 10.19
N LEU A 354 0.72 17.43 10.54
CA LEU A 354 0.25 17.31 11.91
C LEU A 354 0.59 15.93 12.47
N ASN A 355 1.26 15.89 13.62
CA ASN A 355 1.62 14.66 14.32
C ASN A 355 1.91 14.92 15.81
N TYR A 356 2.35 13.90 16.53
CA TYR A 356 2.65 14.01 17.97
C TYR A 356 3.83 14.94 18.30
N ILE A 357 4.73 15.22 17.35
CA ILE A 357 5.86 16.15 17.54
C ILE A 357 5.42 17.59 17.25
N THR A 358 4.79 17.81 16.11
CA THR A 358 4.44 19.16 15.63
C THR A 358 3.17 19.71 16.27
N SER A 359 2.23 18.83 16.64
CA SER A 359 0.90 19.19 17.12
C SER A 359 0.34 18.16 18.13
N PRO A 360 1.02 17.94 19.27
CA PRO A 360 0.69 16.88 20.23
C PRO A 360 -0.75 16.94 20.77
N ASN A 361 -1.23 18.15 21.04
CA ASN A 361 -2.52 18.39 21.70
C ASN A 361 -3.69 18.58 20.71
N VAL A 362 -3.44 18.48 19.40
CA VAL A 362 -4.50 18.62 18.40
C VAL A 362 -5.41 17.39 18.42
N LEU A 363 -6.72 17.64 18.37
CA LEU A 363 -7.75 16.60 18.26
C LEU A 363 -7.70 15.97 16.87
N ILE A 364 -7.55 14.65 16.83
CA ILE A 364 -7.35 13.91 15.57
C ILE A 364 -8.58 14.08 14.65
N TRP A 365 -9.80 14.00 15.20
CA TRP A 365 -11.02 14.19 14.39
C TRP A 365 -11.06 15.56 13.70
N SER A 366 -10.57 16.62 14.35
CA SER A 366 -10.56 17.97 13.78
C SER A 366 -9.50 18.11 12.68
N ALA A 367 -8.36 17.43 12.83
CA ALA A 367 -7.32 17.36 11.82
C ALA A 367 -7.79 16.57 10.58
N VAL A 368 -8.51 15.46 10.78
CA VAL A 368 -9.12 14.68 9.68
C VAL A 368 -10.17 15.52 8.94
N ALA A 369 -11.07 16.19 9.66
CA ALA A 369 -12.07 17.08 9.04
C ALA A 369 -11.42 18.17 8.18
N ALA A 370 -10.37 18.81 8.67
CA ALA A 370 -9.57 19.77 7.90
C ALA A 370 -8.89 19.12 6.68
N SER A 371 -8.30 17.95 6.85
CA SER A 371 -7.62 17.19 5.80
C SER A 371 -8.56 16.69 4.71
N CYS A 372 -9.86 16.49 5.00
CA CYS A 372 -10.89 16.10 4.04
C CYS A 372 -11.65 17.29 3.43
N SER A 373 -11.29 18.53 3.79
CA SER A 373 -11.98 19.75 3.34
C SER A 373 -11.59 20.11 1.89
N VAL A 374 -11.98 19.29 0.92
CA VAL A 374 -11.68 19.50 -0.51
C VAL A 374 -12.36 20.78 -0.98
N PRO A 375 -11.64 21.73 -1.60
CA PRO A 375 -12.24 22.94 -2.15
C PRO A 375 -13.43 22.64 -3.05
N PHE A 376 -14.50 23.43 -2.92
CA PHE A 376 -15.79 23.26 -3.62
C PHE A 376 -16.64 22.04 -3.21
N VAL A 377 -16.07 21.02 -2.58
CA VAL A 377 -16.82 19.86 -2.07
C VAL A 377 -17.21 20.07 -0.62
N PHE A 378 -16.26 20.43 0.25
CA PHE A 378 -16.49 20.66 1.68
C PHE A 378 -16.03 22.06 2.07
N SER A 379 -16.72 22.66 3.04
CA SER A 379 -16.28 23.93 3.63
C SER A 379 -14.96 23.75 4.39
N SER A 380 -14.07 24.73 4.29
CA SER A 380 -12.80 24.75 5.03
C SER A 380 -13.00 24.65 6.55
N ALA A 381 -12.23 23.80 7.23
CA ALA A 381 -12.38 23.53 8.66
C ALA A 381 -11.40 24.31 9.56
N HIS A 382 -11.73 24.37 10.85
CA HIS A 382 -10.83 24.80 11.91
C HIS A 382 -10.19 23.59 12.61
N ILE A 383 -8.92 23.71 12.96
CA ILE A 383 -8.21 22.70 13.75
C ILE A 383 -8.34 23.06 15.22
N LEU A 384 -8.70 22.09 16.05
CA LEU A 384 -8.91 22.26 17.48
C LEU A 384 -7.80 21.56 18.28
N ALA A 385 -7.37 22.20 19.35
CA ALA A 385 -6.44 21.69 20.34
C ALA A 385 -7.16 21.50 21.67
N LYS A 386 -6.93 20.34 22.29
CA LYS A 386 -7.43 19.99 23.61
C LYS A 386 -6.45 20.49 24.67
N ASN A 387 -6.96 21.22 25.66
CA ASN A 387 -6.13 21.60 26.81
C ASN A 387 -5.88 20.36 27.69
N PRO A 388 -4.61 20.00 27.98
CA PRO A 388 -4.30 18.80 28.75
C PRO A 388 -4.76 18.87 30.22
N VAL A 389 -4.97 20.07 30.77
CA VAL A 389 -5.38 20.28 32.16
C VAL A 389 -6.89 20.41 32.29
N THR A 390 -7.52 21.23 31.44
CA THR A 390 -8.97 21.51 31.55
C THR A 390 -9.83 20.59 30.68
N GLY A 391 -9.24 19.92 29.69
CA GLY A 391 -9.97 19.15 28.68
C GLY A 391 -10.75 20.00 27.66
N GLU A 392 -10.70 21.33 27.78
CA GLU A 392 -11.46 22.24 26.91
C GLU A 392 -10.87 22.32 25.50
N HIS A 393 -11.74 22.52 24.51
CA HIS A 393 -11.37 22.65 23.10
C HIS A 393 -11.09 24.12 22.77
N SER A 394 -9.90 24.40 22.24
CA SER A 394 -9.48 25.73 21.82
C SER A 394 -8.98 25.70 20.36
N PRO A 395 -9.09 26.79 19.59
CA PRO A 395 -8.48 26.84 18.26
C PRO A 395 -6.96 26.63 18.32
N TRP A 396 -6.42 25.78 17.46
CA TRP A 396 -4.98 25.47 17.46
C TRP A 396 -4.12 26.68 17.04
N ASN A 397 -4.61 27.50 16.10
CA ASN A 397 -3.95 28.75 15.70
C ASN A 397 -4.67 29.94 16.32
N PRO A 398 -3.93 30.97 16.78
CA PRO A 398 -4.50 32.21 17.30
C PRO A 398 -5.15 33.06 16.18
N THR A 399 -4.70 32.89 14.94
CA THR A 399 -5.27 33.54 13.74
C THR A 399 -6.45 32.70 13.22
N PRO A 400 -7.53 33.32 12.69
CA PRO A 400 -8.68 32.62 12.09
C PRO A 400 -8.34 31.99 10.72
N LEU A 401 -7.22 31.27 10.64
CA LEU A 401 -6.81 30.51 9.47
C LEU A 401 -7.71 29.29 9.32
N ARG A 402 -8.24 29.14 8.11
CA ARG A 402 -9.00 27.96 7.72
C ARG A 402 -8.13 27.01 6.90
N TRP A 403 -8.32 25.72 7.13
CA TRP A 403 -7.57 24.64 6.50
C TRP A 403 -8.42 23.96 5.44
N ILE A 404 -7.75 23.50 4.39
CA ILE A 404 -8.32 22.73 3.29
C ILE A 404 -7.56 21.42 3.15
N ASP A 405 -8.06 20.58 2.26
CA ASP A 405 -7.54 19.24 2.02
C ASP A 405 -6.02 19.20 1.76
N GLY A 406 -5.34 18.28 2.45
CA GLY A 406 -3.91 18.06 2.34
C GLY A 406 -3.45 17.67 0.94
N SER A 407 -4.29 16.94 0.18
CA SER A 407 -3.99 16.47 -1.17
C SER A 407 -3.84 17.59 -2.21
N VAL A 408 -4.42 18.77 -1.94
CA VAL A 408 -4.39 19.90 -2.88
C VAL A 408 -2.97 20.45 -3.05
N ASP A 409 -2.22 20.60 -1.95
CA ASP A 409 -0.86 21.15 -1.99
C ASP A 409 0.22 20.09 -1.73
N ASN A 410 -0.04 19.09 -0.89
CA ASN A 410 0.93 18.03 -0.61
C ASN A 410 0.28 16.70 -0.17
N ASP A 411 -0.18 15.91 -1.15
CA ASP A 411 -0.80 14.58 -0.90
C ASP A 411 0.15 13.57 -0.25
N LEU A 412 1.43 13.60 -0.63
CA LEU A 412 2.46 12.67 -0.15
C LEU A 412 3.68 13.45 0.41
N PRO A 413 3.75 13.73 1.72
CA PRO A 413 4.77 14.59 2.33
C PRO A 413 6.10 13.86 2.58
N MET A 414 6.64 13.21 1.54
CA MET A 414 7.82 12.35 1.64
C MET A 414 9.03 13.09 2.23
N THR A 415 9.30 14.33 1.79
CA THR A 415 10.44 15.12 2.29
C THR A 415 10.31 15.43 3.78
N SER A 416 9.14 15.89 4.22
CA SER A 416 8.90 16.20 5.64
C SER A 416 8.99 14.96 6.52
N LEU A 417 8.52 13.81 6.03
CA LEU A 417 8.66 12.53 6.75
C LEU A 417 10.12 12.05 6.80
N ALA A 418 10.87 12.23 5.71
CA ALA A 418 12.29 11.89 5.65
C ALA A 418 13.09 12.69 6.67
N GLU A 419 12.87 14.00 6.74
CA GLU A 419 13.59 14.90 7.65
C GLU A 419 13.21 14.68 9.11
N MET A 420 11.92 14.57 9.41
CA MET A 420 11.44 14.51 10.79
C MET A 420 11.59 13.13 11.44
N PHE A 421 11.46 12.06 10.66
CA PHE A 421 11.47 10.70 11.19
C PHE A 421 12.57 9.80 10.63
N ASN A 422 13.52 10.35 9.85
CA ASN A 422 14.58 9.59 9.20
C ASN A 422 14.03 8.44 8.32
N VAL A 423 13.00 8.77 7.53
CA VAL A 423 12.38 7.84 6.58
C VAL A 423 13.15 7.87 5.28
N ASN A 424 13.57 6.70 4.82
CA ASN A 424 14.29 6.52 3.55
C ASN A 424 13.62 5.50 2.62
N HIS A 425 12.48 4.95 3.02
CA HIS A 425 11.71 4.00 2.22
C HIS A 425 10.20 4.29 2.34
N PHE A 426 9.52 4.43 1.20
CA PHE A 426 8.13 4.85 1.13
C PHE A 426 7.26 3.81 0.45
N ILE A 427 6.26 3.31 1.19
CA ILE A 427 5.17 2.50 0.64
C ILE A 427 3.99 3.44 0.43
N VAL A 428 3.53 3.57 -0.81
CA VAL A 428 2.42 4.46 -1.17
C VAL A 428 1.24 3.62 -1.63
N SER A 429 0.10 3.77 -0.97
CA SER A 429 -1.17 3.26 -1.46
C SER A 429 -1.88 4.37 -2.21
N GLN A 430 -2.16 4.12 -3.49
CA GLN A 430 -2.61 5.15 -4.39
C GLN A 430 -3.88 4.72 -5.12
N VAL A 431 -4.95 5.46 -4.87
CA VAL A 431 -6.32 5.16 -5.29
C VAL A 431 -6.83 6.16 -6.34
N ASN A 432 -6.07 7.22 -6.62
CA ASN A 432 -6.45 8.23 -7.59
C ASN A 432 -6.35 7.69 -9.03
N PRO A 433 -7.46 7.59 -9.78
CA PRO A 433 -7.44 7.05 -11.14
C PRO A 433 -6.77 7.99 -12.13
N HIS A 434 -6.85 9.30 -11.89
CA HIS A 434 -6.32 10.31 -12.80
C HIS A 434 -4.79 10.25 -12.92
N ILE A 435 -4.10 9.65 -11.95
CA ILE A 435 -2.65 9.53 -11.97
C ILE A 435 -2.15 8.23 -12.67
N VAL A 436 -3.04 7.25 -12.90
CA VAL A 436 -2.69 5.93 -13.46
C VAL A 436 -2.05 6.05 -14.85
N PRO A 437 -2.54 6.90 -15.78
CA PRO A 437 -1.88 7.13 -17.07
C PRO A 437 -0.49 7.78 -16.95
N PHE A 438 -0.18 8.40 -15.81
CA PHE A 438 1.09 9.09 -15.57
C PHE A 438 2.12 8.22 -14.83
N LEU A 439 1.66 7.27 -14.01
CA LEU A 439 2.51 6.27 -13.35
C LEU A 439 3.09 5.24 -14.32
N SER A 440 2.35 4.93 -15.39
CA SER A 440 2.77 3.98 -16.43
C SER A 440 4.06 4.39 -17.16
N SER A 441 4.44 5.68 -17.12
CA SER A 441 5.66 6.18 -17.75
C SER A 441 6.88 6.21 -16.81
N SER A 442 6.72 5.93 -15.50
CA SER A 442 7.79 6.14 -14.49
C SER A 442 8.06 4.96 -13.55
N ALA A 443 7.19 3.94 -13.49
CA ALA A 443 7.41 2.74 -12.68
C ALA A 443 7.43 1.47 -13.56
N PRO A 444 8.48 0.62 -13.48
CA PRO A 444 8.48 -0.71 -14.09
C PRO A 444 7.33 -1.55 -13.51
N SER A 445 6.48 -2.03 -14.41
CA SER A 445 5.16 -2.62 -14.17
C SER A 445 5.20 -3.95 -13.39
N LEU A 446 4.93 -3.91 -12.08
CA LEU A 446 4.68 -5.12 -11.27
C LEU A 446 3.19 -5.46 -11.08
N ALA A 447 2.28 -4.49 -11.20
CA ALA A 447 0.89 -4.69 -10.76
C ALA A 447 -0.18 -4.01 -11.64
N GLN A 448 0.09 -3.75 -12.93
CA GLN A 448 -0.95 -3.14 -13.77
C GLN A 448 -2.06 -4.14 -14.11
N PRO A 449 -3.35 -3.81 -13.86
CA PRO A 449 -4.46 -4.57 -14.39
C PRO A 449 -4.41 -4.61 -15.92
N SER A 450 -4.66 -5.80 -16.48
CA SER A 450 -4.75 -6.08 -17.91
C SER A 450 -5.81 -5.24 -18.67
N ALA A 451 -6.62 -4.44 -17.97
CA ALA A 451 -7.69 -3.62 -18.54
C ALA A 451 -7.19 -2.42 -19.36
N PHE A 452 -5.93 -2.01 -19.21
CA PHE A 452 -5.33 -0.87 -19.93
C PHE A 452 -4.10 -1.23 -20.77
N LYS A 453 -3.96 -2.51 -21.18
CA LYS A 453 -3.05 -2.87 -22.28
C LYS A 453 -3.61 -2.32 -23.59
N LEU A 454 -3.50 -1.01 -23.80
CA LEU A 454 -3.55 -0.42 -25.14
C LEU A 454 -2.50 -1.15 -25.98
N ASN A 455 -2.88 -1.55 -27.19
CA ASN A 455 -2.09 -2.35 -28.13
C ASN A 455 -0.59 -2.05 -28.06
N SER A 456 0.22 -3.11 -27.88
CA SER A 456 1.67 -3.07 -27.65
C SER A 456 2.48 -2.26 -28.67
N HIS A 457 1.90 -1.96 -29.84
CA HIS A 457 2.52 -1.19 -30.91
C HIS A 457 2.52 0.34 -30.70
N LEU A 458 1.73 0.89 -29.77
CA LEU A 458 1.66 2.35 -29.51
C LEU A 458 2.31 2.79 -28.18
N SER A 459 2.64 1.84 -27.31
CA SER A 459 3.24 2.08 -25.98
C SER A 459 4.50 2.98 -26.00
N PRO A 460 5.45 2.86 -26.96
CA PRO A 460 6.67 3.66 -26.95
C PRO A 460 6.44 5.16 -27.21
N LEU A 461 5.38 5.51 -27.93
CA LEU A 461 5.05 6.90 -28.30
C LEU A 461 4.13 7.58 -27.28
N LEU A 462 3.34 6.80 -26.53
CA LEU A 462 2.41 7.32 -25.53
C LEU A 462 3.12 7.96 -24.34
N GLY A 463 4.21 7.36 -23.85
CA GLY A 463 4.97 7.91 -22.70
C GLY A 463 5.54 9.31 -22.93
N PRO A 464 6.27 9.57 -24.04
CA PRO A 464 6.73 10.91 -24.37
C PRO A 464 5.59 11.92 -24.58
N LEU A 465 4.47 11.51 -25.19
CA LEU A 465 3.32 12.36 -25.42
C LEU A 465 2.59 12.75 -24.12
N THR A 466 2.38 11.82 -23.19
CA THR A 466 1.77 12.14 -21.89
C THR A 466 2.67 13.06 -21.07
N ARG A 467 3.99 12.87 -21.13
CA ARG A 467 4.96 13.78 -20.49
C ARG A 467 4.92 15.19 -21.11
N LEU A 468 4.85 15.28 -22.43
CA LEU A 468 4.72 16.57 -23.13
C LEU A 468 3.40 17.26 -22.75
N ALA A 469 2.28 16.54 -22.80
CA ALA A 469 0.97 17.04 -22.41
C ALA A 469 0.95 17.55 -20.96
N LYS A 470 1.57 16.81 -20.03
CA LYS A 470 1.74 17.25 -18.64
C LYS A 470 2.55 18.54 -18.55
N SER A 471 3.69 18.61 -19.24
CA SER A 471 4.54 19.81 -19.22
C SER A 471 3.83 21.04 -19.79
N GLU A 472 3.07 20.87 -20.87
CA GLU A 472 2.30 21.93 -21.50
C GLU A 472 1.15 22.39 -20.60
N ALA A 473 0.41 21.46 -19.99
CA ALA A 473 -0.65 21.80 -19.04
C ALA A 473 -0.12 22.59 -17.83
N LEU A 474 1.01 22.16 -17.25
CA LEU A 474 1.68 22.88 -16.16
C LEU A 474 2.13 24.28 -16.60
N HIS A 475 2.67 24.41 -17.82
CA HIS A 475 3.08 25.68 -18.39
C HIS A 475 1.88 26.62 -18.61
N ARG A 476 0.78 26.12 -19.19
CA ARG A 476 -0.44 26.91 -19.42
C ARG A 476 -1.07 27.37 -18.12
N LEU A 477 -1.14 26.51 -17.10
CA LEU A 477 -1.63 26.90 -15.76
C LEU A 477 -0.75 27.98 -15.12
N TYR A 478 0.57 27.90 -15.28
CA TYR A 478 1.48 28.94 -14.82
C TYR A 478 1.25 30.27 -15.55
N VAL A 479 1.15 30.25 -16.87
CA VAL A 479 0.87 31.45 -17.68
C VAL A 479 -0.46 32.09 -17.28
N LEU A 480 -1.53 31.30 -17.14
CA LEU A 480 -2.84 31.78 -16.70
C LEU A 480 -2.78 32.43 -15.31
N ALA A 481 -2.06 31.81 -14.37
CA ALA A 481 -1.86 32.38 -13.03
C ALA A 481 -1.10 33.71 -13.09
N GLN A 482 -0.05 33.82 -13.90
CA GLN A 482 0.72 35.06 -14.08
C GLN A 482 -0.07 36.16 -14.79
N LEU A 483 -1.00 35.79 -15.68
CA LEU A 483 -1.93 36.71 -16.34
C LEU A 483 -3.07 37.17 -15.41
N GLY A 484 -3.12 36.67 -14.17
CA GLY A 484 -4.15 37.03 -13.18
C GLY A 484 -5.49 36.31 -13.38
N VAL A 485 -5.55 35.29 -14.24
CA VAL A 485 -6.77 34.47 -14.41
C VAL A 485 -6.85 33.47 -13.25
N LEU A 486 -7.71 33.74 -12.28
CA LEU A 486 -7.98 32.88 -11.11
C LEU A 486 -6.70 32.26 -10.51
N PRO A 487 -5.72 33.09 -10.11
CA PRO A 487 -4.36 32.64 -9.78
C PRO A 487 -4.33 31.55 -8.71
N ASN A 488 -5.23 31.61 -7.73
CA ASN A 488 -5.33 30.63 -6.65
C ASN A 488 -5.71 29.23 -7.17
N ILE A 489 -6.67 29.16 -8.10
CA ILE A 489 -7.15 27.89 -8.67
C ILE A 489 -6.09 27.33 -9.61
N CYS A 490 -5.51 28.17 -10.47
CA CYS A 490 -4.45 27.74 -11.39
C CYS A 490 -3.21 27.24 -10.65
N ASN A 491 -2.79 27.91 -9.57
CA ASN A 491 -1.65 27.47 -8.74
C ASN A 491 -1.96 26.16 -8.02
N LYS A 492 -3.16 26.00 -7.44
CA LYS A 492 -3.57 24.74 -6.78
C LYS A 492 -3.66 23.58 -7.76
N ALA A 493 -4.29 23.79 -8.92
CA ALA A 493 -4.33 22.79 -10.00
C ALA A 493 -2.93 22.41 -10.50
N ARG A 494 -2.02 23.38 -10.58
CA ARG A 494 -0.62 23.14 -10.93
C ARG A 494 0.08 22.29 -9.88
N ASN A 495 -0.10 22.59 -8.59
CA ASN A 495 0.46 21.82 -7.48
C ASN A 495 -0.02 20.37 -7.56
N MET A 496 -1.33 20.13 -7.63
CA MET A 496 -1.93 18.81 -7.80
C MET A 496 -1.34 18.05 -9.01
N LEU A 497 -1.20 18.68 -10.19
CA LEU A 497 -0.63 17.99 -11.35
C LEU A 497 0.88 17.72 -11.23
N SER A 498 1.62 18.56 -10.50
CA SER A 498 3.08 18.48 -10.38
C SER A 498 3.59 17.54 -9.28
N GLN A 499 2.74 17.18 -8.32
CA GLN A 499 3.08 16.32 -7.17
C GLN A 499 3.67 14.96 -7.59
N LYS A 500 4.57 14.44 -6.74
CA LYS A 500 5.13 13.09 -6.88
C LYS A 500 4.18 12.10 -6.23
N TYR A 501 3.52 11.28 -7.06
CA TYR A 501 2.50 10.31 -6.64
C TYR A 501 3.01 8.88 -6.42
N SER A 502 4.32 8.65 -6.57
CA SER A 502 4.96 7.34 -6.43
C SER A 502 6.00 7.33 -5.32
N GLY A 503 5.98 6.26 -4.54
CA GLY A 503 7.04 5.90 -3.59
C GLY A 503 7.95 4.81 -4.14
N ASP A 504 8.81 4.27 -3.29
CA ASP A 504 9.66 3.12 -3.61
C ASP A 504 8.81 1.89 -3.98
N ILE A 505 7.73 1.67 -3.21
CA ILE A 505 6.71 0.67 -3.50
C ILE A 505 5.37 1.39 -3.64
N THR A 506 4.74 1.30 -4.82
CA THR A 506 3.43 1.91 -5.06
C THR A 506 2.39 0.82 -5.30
N ILE A 507 1.40 0.74 -4.40
CA ILE A 507 0.29 -0.20 -4.43
C ILE A 507 -0.89 0.48 -5.13
N LEU A 508 -1.36 -0.12 -6.22
CA LEU A 508 -2.45 0.39 -7.05
C LEU A 508 -3.62 -0.59 -7.05
N PRO A 509 -4.64 -0.37 -6.19
CA PRO A 509 -5.86 -1.17 -6.22
C PRO A 509 -6.58 -1.09 -7.57
N ARG A 510 -7.20 -2.20 -7.97
CA ARG A 510 -8.02 -2.23 -9.19
C ARG A 510 -9.35 -1.54 -8.92
N VAL A 511 -9.50 -0.31 -9.43
CA VAL A 511 -10.76 0.43 -9.34
C VAL A 511 -11.64 0.13 -10.55
N GLU A 512 -12.90 -0.23 -10.33
CA GLU A 512 -13.85 -0.46 -11.41
C GLU A 512 -14.42 0.86 -11.93
N TYR A 513 -14.79 0.90 -13.22
CA TYR A 513 -15.34 2.12 -13.82
C TYR A 513 -16.63 2.61 -13.15
N ARG A 514 -17.41 1.69 -12.57
CA ARG A 514 -18.67 1.99 -11.89
C ARG A 514 -18.44 2.78 -10.60
N ASP A 515 -17.34 2.52 -9.92
CA ASP A 515 -16.97 3.18 -8.68
C ASP A 515 -16.53 4.64 -8.94
N PHE A 516 -16.11 4.99 -10.16
CA PHE A 516 -15.81 6.37 -10.54
C PHE A 516 -17.05 7.28 -10.52
N VAL A 517 -18.20 6.75 -10.93
CA VAL A 517 -19.47 7.52 -10.93
C VAL A 517 -19.99 7.73 -9.51
N ALA A 518 -19.56 6.90 -8.56
CA ALA A 518 -19.96 6.94 -7.15
C ALA A 518 -18.91 7.59 -6.22
N ILE A 519 -17.87 8.25 -6.76
CA ILE A 519 -16.76 8.85 -5.98
C ILE A 519 -17.21 9.83 -4.90
N LEU A 520 -18.33 10.54 -5.12
CA LEU A 520 -18.88 11.55 -4.21
C LEU A 520 -20.16 11.08 -3.51
N LYS A 521 -20.44 9.77 -3.52
CA LYS A 521 -21.59 9.18 -2.82
C LYS A 521 -21.13 8.43 -1.58
N ASN A 522 -22.02 8.32 -0.60
CA ASN A 522 -21.81 7.49 0.57
C ASN A 522 -21.49 6.04 0.19
N PRO A 523 -20.42 5.43 0.76
CA PRO A 523 -20.11 4.04 0.48
C PRO A 523 -21.15 3.11 1.11
N SER A 524 -21.64 2.16 0.31
CA SER A 524 -22.47 1.05 0.82
C SER A 524 -21.60 -0.03 1.47
N PRO A 525 -22.13 -0.83 2.43
CA PRO A 525 -21.38 -1.95 3.01
C PRO A 525 -20.84 -2.93 1.96
N GLY A 526 -21.62 -3.20 0.91
CA GLY A 526 -21.17 -4.03 -0.21
C GLY A 526 -20.01 -3.41 -1.00
N PHE A 527 -19.97 -2.08 -1.16
CA PHE A 527 -18.82 -1.40 -1.76
C PHE A 527 -17.59 -1.51 -0.84
N MET A 528 -17.76 -1.34 0.47
CA MET A 528 -16.67 -1.44 1.44
C MET A 528 -15.97 -2.79 1.42
N VAL A 529 -16.73 -3.89 1.43
CA VAL A 529 -16.19 -5.25 1.35
C VAL A 529 -15.41 -5.44 0.05
N ARG A 530 -15.98 -5.04 -1.09
CA ARG A 530 -15.29 -5.15 -2.39
C ARG A 530 -14.02 -4.29 -2.46
N ALA A 531 -14.06 -3.07 -1.93
CA ALA A 531 -12.91 -2.17 -1.89
C ALA A 531 -11.79 -2.74 -1.01
N CYS A 532 -12.15 -3.35 0.12
CA CYS A 532 -11.22 -4.08 0.98
C CYS A 532 -10.57 -5.25 0.23
N GLU A 533 -11.35 -6.16 -0.35
CA GLU A 533 -10.81 -7.30 -1.11
C GLU A 533 -9.91 -6.84 -2.27
N ALA A 534 -10.30 -5.78 -2.99
CA ALA A 534 -9.51 -5.24 -4.09
C ALA A 534 -8.19 -4.62 -3.62
N GLY A 535 -8.17 -3.98 -2.45
CA GLY A 535 -6.96 -3.48 -1.79
C GLY A 535 -6.01 -4.60 -1.36
N GLU A 536 -6.55 -5.68 -0.79
CA GLU A 536 -5.78 -6.87 -0.41
C GLU A 536 -5.13 -7.54 -1.63
N ARG A 537 -5.95 -7.83 -2.65
CA ARG A 537 -5.52 -8.45 -3.91
C ARG A 537 -4.44 -7.66 -4.64
N ALA A 538 -4.45 -6.33 -4.53
CA ALA A 538 -3.40 -5.48 -5.10
C ALA A 538 -2.11 -5.47 -4.27
N THR A 539 -2.20 -5.77 -2.98
CA THR A 539 -1.07 -5.80 -2.06
C THR A 539 -0.33 -7.13 -2.10
N TRP A 540 -1.05 -8.25 -2.25
CA TRP A 540 -0.45 -9.60 -2.18
C TRP A 540 0.78 -9.83 -3.08
N PRO A 541 0.77 -9.43 -4.39
CA PRO A 541 1.94 -9.57 -5.26
C PRO A 541 3.16 -8.75 -4.79
N LEU A 542 2.93 -7.69 -4.04
CA LEU A 542 3.97 -6.77 -3.57
C LEU A 542 4.50 -7.13 -2.19
N LEU A 543 3.87 -8.08 -1.48
CA LEU A 543 4.25 -8.48 -0.12
C LEU A 543 5.69 -8.97 -0.03
N GLY A 544 6.18 -9.74 -1.02
CA GLY A 544 7.57 -10.20 -1.04
C GLY A 544 8.57 -9.03 -1.07
N ARG A 545 8.29 -8.03 -1.89
CA ARG A 545 9.10 -6.81 -1.98
C ARG A 545 9.02 -5.97 -0.70
N VAL A 546 7.82 -5.80 -0.14
CA VAL A 546 7.63 -5.09 1.14
C VAL A 546 8.38 -5.79 2.26
N ARG A 547 8.27 -7.12 2.36
CA ARG A 547 8.99 -7.95 3.33
C ARG A 547 10.49 -7.71 3.23
N ASN A 548 11.05 -7.76 2.02
CA ASN A 548 12.49 -7.64 1.84
C ASN A 548 13.04 -6.28 2.28
N HIS A 549 12.27 -5.20 2.06
CA HIS A 549 12.68 -3.86 2.48
C HIS A 549 12.38 -3.55 3.95
N CYS A 550 11.31 -4.08 4.54
CA CYS A 550 10.84 -3.66 5.86
C CYS A 550 11.25 -4.60 7.01
N SER A 551 11.45 -5.90 6.76
CA SER A 551 11.59 -6.89 7.84
C SER A 551 12.79 -6.63 8.75
N VAL A 552 13.93 -6.21 8.18
CA VAL A 552 15.14 -5.88 8.95
C VAL A 552 14.88 -4.68 9.89
N GLU A 553 14.20 -3.63 9.41
CA GLU A 553 13.85 -2.47 10.24
C GLU A 553 12.89 -2.87 11.37
N LEU A 554 11.83 -3.61 11.04
CA LEU A 554 10.83 -4.04 12.01
C LEU A 554 11.47 -4.91 13.09
N GLU A 555 12.43 -5.74 12.72
CA GLU A 555 13.17 -6.57 13.67
C GLU A 555 14.13 -5.74 14.54
N LEU A 556 14.85 -4.76 13.98
CA LEU A 556 15.64 -3.82 14.78
C LEU A 556 14.76 -3.07 15.79
N ASP A 557 13.55 -2.69 15.39
CA ASP A 557 12.60 -2.02 16.27
C ASP A 557 12.11 -2.91 17.42
N ARG A 558 11.81 -4.18 17.13
CA ARG A 558 11.47 -5.18 18.15
C ARG A 558 12.63 -5.43 19.10
N ALA A 559 13.84 -5.62 18.56
CA ALA A 559 15.05 -5.83 19.35
C ALA A 559 15.33 -4.65 20.30
N VAL A 560 15.16 -3.40 19.83
CA VAL A 560 15.30 -2.22 20.70
C VAL A 560 14.25 -2.22 21.81
N ALA A 561 13.00 -2.58 21.52
CA ALA A 561 11.95 -2.64 22.52
C ALA A 561 12.23 -3.71 23.59
N GLU A 562 12.67 -4.90 23.17
CA GLU A 562 13.04 -6.02 24.06
C GLU A 562 14.24 -5.67 24.94
N LEU A 563 15.33 -5.15 24.34
CA LEU A 563 16.53 -4.74 25.08
C LEU A 563 16.24 -3.59 26.05
N ARG A 564 15.37 -2.64 25.67
CA ARG A 564 14.95 -1.55 26.55
C ARG A 564 14.17 -2.06 27.75
N ALA A 565 13.24 -2.99 27.53
CA ALA A 565 12.50 -3.61 28.63
C ALA A 565 13.47 -4.32 29.59
N ARG A 566 14.40 -5.11 29.07
CA ARG A 566 15.42 -5.79 29.89
C ARG A 566 16.33 -4.82 30.65
N ALA A 567 16.79 -3.74 30.01
CA ALA A 567 17.66 -2.76 30.67
C ALA A 567 16.95 -2.02 31.82
N VAL A 568 15.63 -1.81 31.72
CA VAL A 568 14.82 -1.16 32.76
C VAL A 568 14.44 -2.14 33.88
N PHE A 569 13.99 -3.35 33.55
CA PHE A 569 13.49 -4.31 34.54
C PHE A 569 14.57 -5.22 35.12
N GLY A 570 15.64 -5.53 34.38
CA GLY A 570 16.72 -6.42 34.82
C GLY A 570 17.55 -5.88 35.98
N LYS A 571 17.51 -4.57 36.25
CA LYS A 571 18.15 -3.98 37.45
C LYS A 571 17.35 -4.21 38.74
N ALA A 572 16.02 -4.39 38.65
CA ALA A 572 15.18 -4.53 39.84
C ALA A 572 15.41 -5.85 40.59
N ASP A 573 15.82 -6.90 39.88
CA ASP A 573 16.05 -8.22 40.49
C ASP A 573 17.44 -8.38 41.13
N GLY A 574 18.36 -7.43 40.89
CA GLY A 574 19.74 -7.47 41.40
C GLY A 574 19.96 -6.84 42.80
N GLU A 575 19.06 -5.97 43.26
CA GLU A 575 19.19 -5.26 44.55
C GLU A 575 18.32 -5.85 45.68
N GLY A 576 17.67 -6.99 45.46
CA GLY A 576 16.68 -7.59 46.36
C GLY A 576 17.18 -8.68 47.34
N HIS A 577 18.49 -8.83 47.58
CA HIS A 577 19.02 -9.75 48.60
C HIS A 577 19.80 -9.00 49.71
N GLY A 578 19.22 -7.90 50.18
CA GLY A 578 19.57 -7.28 51.46
C GLY A 578 18.86 -8.02 52.60
N HIS A 579 19.65 -8.70 53.42
CA HIS A 579 19.29 -9.43 54.63
C HIS A 579 18.24 -8.69 55.51
N VAL A 580 16.95 -9.03 55.40
CA VAL A 580 15.92 -8.59 56.36
C VAL A 580 16.04 -9.49 57.60
N THR A 581 16.83 -9.03 58.56
CA THR A 581 16.82 -9.58 59.91
C THR A 581 15.50 -9.20 60.58
N HIS A 582 14.70 -10.23 60.89
CA HIS A 582 13.50 -10.09 61.72
C HIS A 582 13.86 -9.46 63.07
N LYS A 583 13.40 -8.24 63.33
CA LYS A 583 13.17 -7.73 64.69
C LYS A 583 11.68 -7.48 64.91
N LYS A 584 11.09 -8.30 65.79
CA LYS A 584 9.75 -8.13 66.36
C LYS A 584 9.73 -6.97 67.37
N SER A 585 8.53 -6.42 67.60
CA SER A 585 8.07 -5.41 68.59
C SER A 585 8.10 -3.96 68.11
N GLY A 586 7.07 -3.13 68.22
CA GLY A 586 5.70 -3.28 68.74
C GLY A 586 4.90 -1.97 68.58
N ARG A 587 3.59 -2.11 68.36
CA ARG A 587 2.45 -1.14 68.45
C ARG A 587 2.49 0.24 67.74
N PRO A 588 1.36 0.69 67.16
CA PRO A 588 1.22 2.03 66.58
C PRO A 588 0.80 3.05 67.66
N VAL A 589 1.38 4.24 67.62
CA VAL A 589 0.85 5.43 68.30
C VAL A 589 0.51 6.46 67.23
N VAL A 590 -0.76 6.84 67.22
CA VAL A 590 -1.35 7.97 66.52
C VAL A 590 -0.77 9.24 67.13
N ASP A 591 -0.30 10.19 66.32
CA ASP A 591 -0.51 11.59 66.68
C ASP A 591 -0.66 12.52 65.47
N ARG A 592 -1.62 13.44 65.61
CA ARG A 592 -1.93 14.54 64.71
C ARG A 592 -1.10 15.75 65.15
N SER A 593 -0.61 16.55 64.21
CA SER A 593 -0.77 18.02 64.22
C SER A 593 0.08 18.71 63.14
N CYS A 594 -0.53 19.72 62.50
CA CYS A 594 -0.03 21.04 62.09
C CYS A 594 1.48 21.19 61.74
N THR A 595 1.88 21.94 60.71
CA THR A 595 1.47 23.31 60.40
C THR A 595 2.10 23.75 59.07
N SER A 596 1.38 24.59 58.35
CA SER A 596 1.83 25.49 57.27
C SER A 596 3.01 26.39 57.67
N VAL A 597 3.78 26.84 56.66
CA VAL A 597 4.60 28.09 56.49
C VAL A 597 5.65 27.73 55.41
N THR A 598 5.83 28.38 54.26
CA THR A 598 5.38 29.66 53.65
C THR A 598 5.57 29.51 52.14
#